data_AF-A0A7H9BW95-F1
#
_entry.id   AF-A0A7H9BW95-F1
#
_cell.length_a   1.000
_cell.length_b   1.000
_cell.length_c   1.000
_cell.angle_alpha   90.00
_cell.angle_beta   90.00
_cell.angle_gamma   90.00
#
_symmetry.space_group_name_H-M   'P 1'
#
loop_
_entity.id
_entity.type
_entity.pdbx_description
1 polymer ?
#
loop_
_entity_poly.entity_id
_entity_poly.type
_entity_poly.pdbx_seq_one_letter_code
_entity_poly.pdbx_strand_id
1 'polypeptide(L)'
;MEHTCQNQHENETIAERLLIVRRRTGLSQGDFAKKIGVIPRSYRNYEAAVRDVPLALAVAVHRVFNVDLTWLVLGERAAVTLPPPAVFEKVLSAVDEFEKKRSISFGPEKKAKQINYLIGQFANGRDMSVSDIHDYLETTI
;
A
#
# COMPACT_ATOMS: atom_id res chain seq x y z
N MET A 1 14.39 -25.00 -2.66
CA MET A 1 15.23 -23.90 -2.13
C MET A 1 14.48 -22.61 -2.39
N GLU A 2 13.52 -22.32 -1.53
CA GLU A 2 12.75 -21.08 -1.59
C GLU A 2 13.61 -19.99 -0.97
N HIS A 3 14.00 -19.02 -1.79
CA HIS A 3 14.67 -17.81 -1.33
C HIS A 3 13.62 -16.95 -0.61
N THR A 4 13.39 -17.23 0.67
CA THR A 4 12.70 -16.28 1.55
C THR A 4 13.58 -15.03 1.60
N CYS A 5 13.14 -13.93 1.01
CA CYS A 5 13.76 -12.63 1.16
C CYS A 5 13.77 -12.28 2.66
N GLN A 6 14.88 -12.54 3.34
CA GLN A 6 15.04 -12.21 4.76
C GLN A 6 14.87 -10.70 4.93
N ASN A 7 13.89 -10.29 5.74
CA ASN A 7 13.62 -8.91 6.09
C ASN A 7 14.78 -8.37 6.96
N GLN A 8 15.78 -7.75 6.35
CA GLN A 8 16.97 -7.22 7.03
C GLN A 8 16.71 -5.99 7.94
N HIS A 9 15.45 -5.69 8.28
CA HIS A 9 15.05 -4.42 8.93
C HIS A 9 14.12 -4.60 10.14
N GLU A 10 13.90 -5.82 10.64
CA GLU A 10 12.97 -6.10 11.76
C GLU A 10 13.37 -5.41 13.07
N ASN A 11 14.65 -5.05 13.24
CA ASN A 11 15.18 -4.43 14.46
C ASN A 11 15.40 -2.91 14.35
N GLU A 12 14.93 -2.25 13.28
CA GLU A 12 15.08 -0.80 13.15
C GLU A 12 14.12 -0.06 14.12
N THR A 13 14.55 1.10 14.60
CA THR A 13 13.70 2.05 15.30
C THR A 13 12.84 2.84 14.30
N ILE A 14 11.76 3.47 14.78
CA ILE A 14 10.97 4.38 13.95
C ILE A 14 11.81 5.56 13.40
N ALA A 15 12.83 6.00 14.14
CA ALA A 15 13.74 7.07 13.71
C ALA A 15 14.59 6.64 12.50
N GLU A 16 15.11 5.41 12.52
CA GLU A 16 15.84 4.83 11.39
C GLU A 16 14.94 4.64 10.17
N ARG A 17 13.70 4.20 10.37
CA ARG A 17 12.73 4.11 9.27
C ARG A 17 12.38 5.48 8.68
N LEU A 18 12.24 6.52 9.49
CA LEU A 18 12.09 7.90 8.99
C LEU A 18 13.31 8.34 8.16
N LEU A 19 14.52 8.04 8.64
CA LEU A 19 15.75 8.32 7.90
C LEU A 19 15.76 7.61 6.53
N ILE A 20 15.35 6.34 6.48
CA ILE A 20 15.22 5.57 5.24
C ILE A 20 14.24 6.24 4.29
N VAL A 21 13.04 6.59 4.77
CA VAL A 21 12.02 7.28 3.97
C VAL A 21 12.59 8.57 3.40
N ARG A 22 13.18 9.44 4.23
CA ARG A 22 13.75 10.70 3.76
C ARG A 22 14.86 10.51 2.74
N ARG A 23 15.77 9.56 2.98
CA ARG A 23 16.88 9.30 2.05
C ARG A 23 16.36 8.85 0.68
N ARG A 24 15.29 8.06 0.63
CA ARG A 24 14.65 7.63 -0.63
C ARG A 24 14.05 8.79 -1.44
N THR A 25 13.67 9.89 -0.78
CA THR A 25 13.17 11.08 -1.50
C THR A 25 14.28 12.00 -1.99
N GLY A 26 15.54 11.80 -1.56
CA GLY A 26 16.65 12.71 -1.85
C GLY A 26 16.56 14.08 -1.18
N LEU A 27 15.64 14.27 -0.22
CA LEU A 27 15.41 15.57 0.42
C LEU A 27 16.35 15.80 1.60
N SER A 28 16.70 17.08 1.81
CA SER A 28 17.33 17.51 3.05
C SER A 28 16.39 17.29 4.25
N GLN A 29 16.93 17.23 5.48
CA GLN A 29 16.08 17.14 6.70
C GLN A 29 15.10 18.32 6.79
N GLY A 30 15.53 19.52 6.40
CA GLY A 30 14.68 20.72 6.45
C GLY A 30 13.54 20.68 5.44
N ASP A 31 13.81 20.26 4.21
CA ASP A 31 12.79 20.21 3.16
C ASP A 31 11.80 19.06 3.38
N PHE A 32 12.29 17.93 3.89
CA PHE A 32 11.43 16.82 4.32
C PHE A 32 10.48 17.26 5.44
N ALA A 33 11.01 17.94 6.47
CA ALA A 33 10.21 18.46 7.58
C ALA A 33 9.13 19.44 7.09
N LYS A 34 9.48 20.39 6.22
CA LYS A 34 8.53 21.32 5.62
C LYS A 34 7.43 20.59 4.84
N LYS A 35 7.78 19.55 4.08
CA LYS A 35 6.84 18.79 3.25
C LYS A 35 5.77 18.08 4.10
N ILE A 36 6.12 17.65 5.32
CA ILE A 36 5.20 17.02 6.28
C ILE A 36 4.61 18.00 7.30
N GLY A 37 4.84 19.31 7.14
CA GLY A 37 4.29 20.34 8.03
C GLY A 37 4.93 20.41 9.42
N VAL A 38 6.17 19.95 9.57
CA VAL A 38 6.92 19.93 10.83
C VAL A 38 8.07 20.93 10.81
N ILE A 39 8.35 21.54 11.96
CA ILE A 39 9.49 22.45 12.13
C ILE A 39 10.80 21.67 11.94
N PRO A 40 11.75 22.11 11.08
CA PRO A 40 13.01 21.40 10.81
C PRO A 40 13.80 21.00 12.05
N ARG A 41 13.86 21.88 13.07
CA ARG A 41 14.54 21.60 14.34
C ARG A 41 13.92 20.41 15.08
N SER A 42 12.59 20.32 15.09
CA SER A 42 11.87 19.22 15.71
C SER A 42 12.12 17.92 14.95
N TYR A 43 12.02 17.96 13.63
CA TYR A 43 12.29 16.80 12.77
C TYR A 43 13.68 16.21 12.98
N ARG A 44 14.71 17.06 13.08
CA ARG A 44 16.08 16.63 13.36
C ARG A 44 16.19 15.83 14.67
N ASN A 45 15.49 16.25 15.72
CA ASN A 45 15.50 15.52 16.99
C ASN A 45 14.79 14.17 16.90
N TYR A 46 13.75 14.08 16.07
CA TYR A 46 13.02 12.83 15.82
C TYR A 46 13.87 11.84 15.00
N GLU A 47 14.47 12.29 13.89
CA GLU A 47 15.32 11.44 13.04
C GLU A 47 16.61 10.99 13.76
N ALA A 48 17.09 11.75 14.74
CA ALA A 48 18.24 11.40 15.57
C ALA A 48 17.88 10.57 16.83
N ALA A 49 16.60 10.16 16.99
CA ALA A 49 16.09 9.46 18.17
C ALA A 49 16.35 10.19 19.52
N VAL A 50 16.56 11.52 19.49
CA VAL A 50 16.72 12.36 20.70
C VAL A 50 15.35 12.62 21.35
N ARG A 51 14.27 12.58 20.56
CA ARG A 51 12.89 12.65 21.02
C ARG A 51 12.06 11.58 20.35
N ASP A 52 11.08 11.07 21.07
CA ASP A 52 10.10 10.15 20.51
C ASP A 52 9.36 10.79 19.33
N VAL A 53 9.10 9.97 18.31
CA VAL A 53 8.39 10.36 17.11
C VAL A 53 6.90 10.45 17.42
N PRO A 54 6.25 11.62 17.27
CA PRO A 54 4.81 11.71 17.47
C PRO A 54 4.05 10.90 16.41
N LEU A 55 2.99 10.20 16.80
CA LEU A 55 2.13 9.46 15.85
C LEU A 55 1.61 10.37 14.73
N ALA A 56 1.26 11.62 15.04
CA ALA A 56 0.82 12.60 14.06
C ALA A 56 1.87 12.85 12.95
N LEU A 57 3.16 12.80 13.28
CA LEU A 57 4.24 12.90 12.29
C LEU A 57 4.28 11.65 11.41
N ALA A 58 4.20 10.45 11.99
CA ALA A 58 4.17 9.21 11.22
C ALA A 58 2.98 9.18 10.24
N VAL A 59 1.81 9.65 10.66
CA VAL A 59 0.61 9.80 9.80
C VAL A 59 0.85 10.82 8.69
N ALA A 60 1.53 11.95 8.98
CA ALA A 60 1.87 12.93 7.95
C ALA A 60 2.83 12.33 6.90
N VAL A 61 3.83 11.56 7.33
CA VAL A 61 4.75 10.86 6.42
C VAL A 61 3.99 9.85 5.55
N HIS A 62 3.10 9.05 6.14
CA HIS A 62 2.23 8.13 5.40
C HIS A 62 1.44 8.86 4.31
N ARG A 63 0.75 9.95 4.65
CA ARG A 63 -0.09 10.71 3.70
C ARG A 63 0.70 11.39 2.59
N VAL A 64 1.86 11.96 2.92
CA VAL A 64 2.65 12.78 1.98
C VAL A 64 3.50 11.92 1.04
N PHE A 65 4.04 10.80 1.54
CA PHE A 65 4.98 9.96 0.80
C PHE A 65 4.44 8.57 0.46
N ASN A 66 3.17 8.31 0.77
CA ASN A 66 2.52 7.01 0.55
C ASN A 66 3.31 5.83 1.14
N VAL A 67 3.87 6.04 2.33
CA VAL A 67 4.63 5.02 3.08
C VAL A 67 3.68 4.18 3.90
N ASP A 68 3.85 2.87 3.91
CA ASP A 68 3.09 1.96 4.77
C ASP A 68 3.25 2.35 6.25
N LEU A 69 2.14 2.69 6.91
CA LEU A 69 2.14 3.19 8.29
C LEU A 69 2.49 2.09 9.29
N THR A 70 2.05 0.85 9.03
CA THR A 70 2.34 -0.32 9.87
C THR A 70 3.84 -0.57 9.91
N TRP A 71 4.49 -0.60 8.74
CA TRP A 71 5.93 -0.69 8.64
C TRP A 71 6.62 0.48 9.31
N LEU A 72 6.15 1.71 9.11
CA LEU A 72 6.78 2.88 9.70
C LEU A 72 6.73 2.84 11.25
N VAL A 73 5.62 2.42 11.84
CA VAL A 73 5.43 2.41 13.29
C VAL A 73 5.99 1.14 13.94
N LEU A 74 5.63 -0.03 13.43
CA LEU A 74 5.94 -1.33 14.04
C LEU A 74 7.22 -1.97 13.48
N GLY A 75 7.71 -1.53 12.32
CA GLY A 75 8.79 -2.22 11.60
C GLY A 75 8.33 -3.45 10.83
N GLU A 76 7.09 -3.88 11.05
CA GLU A 76 6.45 -4.99 10.37
C GLU A 76 6.01 -4.55 8.98
N ARG A 77 6.61 -5.14 7.94
CA ARG A 77 5.95 -5.12 6.63
C ARG A 77 4.83 -6.12 6.71
N ALA A 78 3.59 -5.69 6.42
CA ALA A 78 2.59 -6.65 6.03
C ALA A 78 3.22 -7.52 4.93
N ALA A 79 3.18 -8.84 5.10
CA ALA A 79 3.54 -9.72 4.01
C ALA A 79 2.67 -9.27 2.83
N VAL A 80 3.29 -8.70 1.79
CA VAL A 80 2.58 -8.46 0.55
C VAL A 80 2.34 -9.85 -0.01
N THR A 81 1.27 -10.49 0.46
CA THR A 81 0.74 -11.68 -0.17
C THR A 81 0.12 -11.18 -1.46
N LEU A 82 0.94 -11.21 -2.52
CA LEU A 82 0.39 -11.24 -3.84
C LEU A 82 -0.68 -12.35 -3.85
N PRO A 83 -1.89 -12.07 -4.37
CA PRO A 83 -2.86 -13.12 -4.56
C PRO A 83 -2.20 -14.28 -5.31
N PRO A 84 -2.52 -15.54 -4.99
CA PRO A 84 -2.11 -16.66 -5.81
C PRO A 84 -2.44 -16.39 -7.29
N PRO A 85 -1.61 -16.81 -8.25
CA PRO A 85 -1.88 -16.60 -9.69
C PRO A 85 -3.32 -16.99 -10.11
N ALA A 86 -3.85 -18.05 -9.50
CA ALA A 86 -5.23 -18.50 -9.70
C ALA A 86 -6.31 -17.43 -9.40
N VAL A 87 -6.05 -16.50 -8.47
CA VAL A 87 -6.96 -15.39 -8.16
C VAL A 87 -7.00 -14.38 -9.31
N PHE A 88 -5.84 -14.07 -9.90
CA PHE A 88 -5.78 -13.18 -11.05
C PHE A 88 -6.56 -13.77 -12.23
N GLU A 89 -6.35 -15.06 -12.53
CA GLU A 89 -7.09 -15.77 -13.58
C GLU A 89 -8.59 -15.73 -13.33
N LYS A 90 -9.03 -16.07 -12.10
CA LYS A 90 -10.45 -16.05 -11.71
C LYS A 90 -11.07 -14.66 -11.90
N VAL A 91 -10.40 -13.59 -11.46
CA VAL A 91 -10.91 -12.22 -11.59
C VAL A 91 -10.99 -11.80 -13.06
N LEU A 92 -9.96 -12.07 -13.85
CA LEU A 92 -9.94 -11.73 -15.28
C LEU A 92 -11.05 -12.45 -16.05
N SER A 93 -11.20 -13.76 -15.82
CA SER A 93 -12.27 -14.54 -16.44
C SER A 93 -13.66 -14.05 -16.05
N ALA A 94 -13.89 -13.74 -14.77
CA ALA A 94 -15.18 -13.21 -14.31
C ALA A 94 -15.52 -11.85 -14.93
N VAL A 95 -14.54 -10.95 -15.06
CA VAL A 95 -14.75 -9.64 -15.72
C VAL A 95 -15.06 -9.83 -17.20
N ASP A 96 -14.33 -10.69 -17.91
CA ASP A 96 -14.57 -10.97 -19.33
C ASP A 96 -15.93 -11.66 -19.57
N GLU A 97 -16.32 -12.60 -18.70
CA GLU A 97 -17.64 -13.24 -18.74
C GLU A 97 -18.76 -12.23 -18.48
N PHE A 98 -18.56 -11.32 -17.54
CA PHE A 98 -19.52 -10.26 -17.25
C PHE A 98 -19.71 -9.31 -18.44
N GLU A 99 -18.61 -8.86 -19.06
CA GLU A 99 -18.64 -8.02 -20.28
C GLU A 99 -19.42 -8.70 -21.40
N LYS A 100 -19.13 -9.99 -21.67
CA LYS A 100 -19.84 -10.78 -22.68
C LYS A 100 -21.32 -10.94 -22.35
N LYS A 101 -21.65 -11.33 -21.11
CA LYS A 101 -23.04 -11.57 -20.66
C LYS A 101 -23.89 -10.31 -20.74
N ARG A 102 -23.31 -9.16 -20.44
CA ARG A 102 -23.99 -7.87 -20.48
C ARG A 102 -23.91 -7.18 -21.85
N SER A 103 -23.17 -7.74 -22.81
CA SER A 103 -22.89 -7.11 -24.10
C SER A 103 -22.36 -5.68 -23.94
N ILE A 104 -21.49 -5.49 -22.93
CA ILE A 104 -20.79 -4.24 -22.63
C ILE A 104 -19.29 -4.45 -22.79
N SER A 105 -18.56 -3.36 -22.92
CA SER A 105 -17.10 -3.37 -22.85
C SER A 105 -16.66 -2.21 -21.97
N PHE A 106 -15.95 -2.49 -20.89
CA PHE A 106 -15.36 -1.44 -20.08
C PHE A 106 -14.19 -0.83 -20.84
N GLY A 107 -14.10 0.52 -20.82
CA GLY A 107 -12.89 1.19 -21.27
C GLY A 107 -11.66 0.72 -20.46
N PRO A 108 -10.44 0.78 -21.03
CA PRO A 108 -9.25 0.18 -20.45
C PRO A 108 -8.95 0.66 -19.02
N GLU A 109 -9.17 1.95 -18.74
CA GLU A 109 -8.98 2.51 -17.39
C GLU A 109 -10.02 2.00 -16.40
N LYS A 110 -11.31 1.94 -16.79
CA LYS A 110 -12.39 1.42 -15.95
C LYS A 110 -12.14 -0.06 -15.65
N LYS A 111 -11.75 -0.85 -16.66
CA LYS A 111 -11.42 -2.27 -16.53
C LYS A 111 -10.26 -2.50 -15.55
N ALA A 112 -9.16 -1.75 -15.71
CA ALA A 112 -8.02 -1.83 -14.80
C ALA A 112 -8.40 -1.48 -13.35
N LYS A 113 -9.23 -0.45 -13.15
CA LYS A 113 -9.72 -0.06 -11.82
C LYS A 113 -10.57 -1.15 -11.18
N GLN A 114 -11.46 -1.79 -11.93
CA GLN A 114 -12.27 -2.91 -11.42
C GLN A 114 -11.41 -4.11 -11.04
N ILE A 115 -10.49 -4.50 -11.91
CA ILE A 115 -9.58 -5.64 -11.68
C ILE A 115 -8.72 -5.40 -10.43
N ASN A 116 -8.12 -4.21 -10.30
CA ASN A 116 -7.31 -3.86 -9.13
C ASN A 116 -8.12 -3.87 -7.83
N TYR A 117 -9.36 -3.36 -7.86
CA TYR A 117 -10.24 -3.40 -6.70
C TYR A 117 -10.54 -4.85 -6.28
N LEU A 118 -10.96 -5.68 -7.23
CA LEU A 118 -11.31 -7.08 -6.99
C LEU A 118 -10.12 -7.86 -6.43
N ILE A 119 -8.95 -7.73 -7.05
CA ILE A 119 -7.69 -8.31 -6.55
C ILE A 119 -7.38 -7.85 -5.13
N GLY A 120 -7.56 -6.56 -4.84
CA GLY A 120 -7.38 -6.00 -3.50
C GLY A 120 -8.33 -6.59 -2.46
N GLN A 121 -9.56 -6.97 -2.83
CA GLN A 121 -10.48 -7.64 -1.89
C GLN A 121 -9.97 -9.03 -1.50
N PHE A 122 -9.49 -9.81 -2.47
CA PHE A 122 -8.89 -11.13 -2.21
C PHE A 122 -7.61 -11.05 -1.37
N ALA A 123 -6.75 -10.06 -1.64
CA ALA A 123 -5.52 -9.84 -0.86
C ALA A 123 -5.80 -9.50 0.62
N ASN A 124 -6.96 -8.91 0.91
CA ASN A 124 -7.43 -8.64 2.27
C ASN A 124 -8.14 -9.85 2.93
N GLY A 125 -8.02 -11.05 2.35
CA GLY A 125 -8.57 -12.29 2.92
C GLY A 125 -10.07 -12.47 2.72
N ARG A 126 -10.71 -11.68 1.85
CA ARG A 126 -12.10 -11.93 1.46
C ARG A 126 -12.13 -12.99 0.37
N ASP A 127 -12.76 -14.13 0.66
CA ASP A 127 -13.12 -15.07 -0.38
C ASP A 127 -14.39 -14.56 -1.07
N MET A 128 -14.26 -14.18 -2.35
CA MET A 128 -15.40 -13.76 -3.17
C MET A 128 -15.75 -14.88 -4.15
N SER A 129 -17.01 -15.29 -4.16
CA SER A 129 -17.54 -16.15 -5.21
C SER A 129 -17.64 -15.38 -6.53
N VAL A 130 -17.78 -16.10 -7.65
CA VAL A 130 -18.02 -15.47 -8.96
C VAL A 130 -19.32 -14.64 -8.94
N SER A 131 -20.33 -15.05 -8.15
CA SER A 131 -21.56 -14.30 -7.96
C SER A 131 -21.31 -12.95 -7.30
N ASP A 132 -20.50 -12.91 -6.23
CA ASP A 132 -20.19 -11.66 -5.52
C ASP A 132 -19.41 -10.68 -6.42
N ILE A 133 -18.54 -11.20 -7.29
CA ILE A 133 -17.84 -10.40 -8.29
C ILE A 133 -18.82 -9.79 -9.29
N HIS A 134 -19.77 -10.59 -9.79
CA HIS A 134 -20.79 -10.11 -10.72
C HIS A 134 -21.72 -9.08 -10.09
N ASP A 135 -22.17 -9.30 -8.86
CA ASP A 135 -23.02 -8.35 -8.12
C ASP A 135 -22.30 -7.02 -7.92
N TYR A 136 -21.01 -7.05 -7.57
CA TYR A 136 -20.20 -5.85 -7.51
C TYR A 136 -20.09 -5.15 -8.88
N LEU A 137 -19.77 -5.88 -9.95
CA LEU A 137 -19.64 -5.30 -11.29
C LEU A 137 -20.95 -4.66 -11.76
N GLU A 138 -22.10 -5.24 -11.40
CA GLU A 138 -23.43 -4.70 -11.65
C GLU A 138 -23.66 -3.32 -11.02
N THR A 139 -23.09 -3.06 -9.84
CA THR A 139 -23.19 -1.73 -9.20
C THR A 139 -22.34 -0.67 -9.88
N THR A 140 -21.46 -1.07 -10.80
CA THR A 140 -20.42 -0.19 -11.37
C THR A 140 -20.56 0.06 -12.87
N ILE A 141 -21.52 -0.56 -13.53
CA ILE A 141 -21.87 -0.28 -14.94
C ILE A 141 -22.52 1.08 -15.07
#